data_AF-A0A7X5KQK8-F1
#
_entry.id   AF-A0A7X5KQK8-F1
#
_cell.length_a   1.000
_cell.length_b   1.000
_cell.length_c   1.000
_cell.angle_alpha   90.00
_cell.angle_beta   90.00
_cell.angle_gamma   90.00
#
_symmetry.space_group_name_H-M   'P 1'
#
loop_
_entity.id
_entity.type
_entity.pdbx_description
1 polymer ?
#
loop_
_entity_poly.entity_id
_entity_poly.type
_entity_poly.pdbx_seq_one_letter_code
_entity_poly.pdbx_strand_id
1 'polypeptide(L)'
;MKKKTLFLIGAAAAGIYGAVKGKGPFNRLRFKKQHERIANYVETHYPRAVYSPISATEKGYVTVIRRLGQPSIILYVTIDSDGNYIFSENTVQDS
;
A
#
# COMPACT_ATOMS: atom_id res chain seq x y z
N MET A 1 -37.47 11.49 8.16
CA MET A 1 -36.41 10.52 8.53
C MET A 1 -35.64 10.10 7.29
N LYS A 2 -34.34 10.40 7.20
CA LYS A 2 -33.33 9.77 6.32
C LYS A 2 -32.02 10.56 6.47
N LYS A 3 -31.01 9.95 7.10
CA LYS A 3 -29.58 10.16 6.83
C LYS A 3 -28.84 8.99 7.47
N LYS A 4 -28.26 8.16 6.60
CA LYS A 4 -27.58 6.91 6.94
C LYS A 4 -26.43 7.20 7.88
N THR A 5 -26.43 6.46 8.97
CA THR A 5 -25.43 6.40 10.03
C THR A 5 -24.01 6.42 9.46
N LEU A 6 -23.25 7.43 9.87
CA LEU A 6 -21.82 7.55 9.70
C LEU A 6 -21.17 6.37 10.45
N PHE A 7 -20.75 5.32 9.73
CA PHE A 7 -20.01 4.22 10.33
C PHE A 7 -18.56 4.67 10.55
N LEU A 8 -18.30 5.17 11.76
CA LEU A 8 -16.97 5.25 12.35
C LEU A 8 -16.41 3.83 12.47
N ILE A 9 -15.37 3.51 11.70
CA ILE A 9 -14.44 2.43 12.06
C ILE A 9 -13.04 3.01 11.92
N GLY A 10 -12.59 3.65 13.00
CA GLY A 10 -11.17 3.90 13.23
C GLY A 10 -10.46 2.56 13.38
N ALA A 11 -9.77 2.13 12.33
CA ALA A 11 -8.99 0.89 12.34
C ALA A 11 -7.55 1.20 12.79
N ALA A 12 -7.29 0.94 14.07
CA ALA A 12 -6.02 0.53 14.66
C ALA A 12 -4.72 0.97 13.95
N ALA A 13 -4.22 2.15 14.31
CA ALA A 13 -2.84 2.57 14.08
C ALA A 13 -1.82 1.90 15.04
N ALA A 14 -2.15 0.75 15.64
CA ALA A 14 -1.38 0.14 16.75
C ALA A 14 -0.69 -1.20 16.41
N GLY A 15 -0.70 -1.64 15.15
CA GLY A 15 -0.23 -2.98 14.76
C GLY A 15 0.98 -3.07 13.82
N ILE A 16 1.55 -1.96 13.33
CA ILE A 16 2.53 -1.99 12.22
C ILE A 16 4.00 -2.20 12.69
N TYR A 17 4.22 -2.60 13.95
CA TYR A 17 5.59 -2.90 14.44
C TYR A 17 5.89 -4.39 14.68
N GLY A 18 4.91 -5.30 14.56
CA GLY A 18 5.10 -6.70 15.01
C GLY A 18 5.24 -7.79 13.94
N ALA A 19 4.79 -7.57 12.69
CA ALA A 19 4.64 -8.66 11.73
C ALA A 19 5.25 -8.33 10.37
N VAL A 20 6.57 -8.15 10.34
CA VAL A 20 7.37 -8.09 9.10
C VAL A 20 7.48 -9.50 8.49
N LYS A 21 6.36 -10.15 8.19
CA LYS A 21 6.32 -11.41 7.44
C LYS A 21 6.38 -11.09 5.96
N GLY A 22 7.58 -10.74 5.45
CA GLY A 22 7.73 -10.47 4.02
C GLY A 22 9.05 -9.86 3.56
N LYS A 23 9.85 -9.25 4.44
CA LYS A 23 11.13 -8.66 4.03
C LYS A 23 12.18 -9.77 3.88
N GLY A 24 12.62 -10.00 2.65
CA GLY A 24 13.63 -11.00 2.31
C GLY A 24 13.87 -11.10 0.80
N PRO A 25 14.91 -11.82 0.35
CA PRO A 25 15.29 -11.90 -1.06
C PRO A 25 14.20 -12.50 -1.96
N PHE A 26 13.27 -13.27 -1.37
CA PHE A 26 12.15 -13.87 -2.09
C PHE A 26 10.87 -13.01 -2.14
N ASN A 27 10.87 -11.78 -1.61
CA ASN A 27 9.69 -10.91 -1.64
C ASN A 27 9.20 -10.68 -3.08
N ARG A 28 10.15 -10.38 -3.98
CA ARG A 28 9.87 -10.14 -5.39
C ARG A 28 9.35 -11.37 -6.12
N LEU A 29 9.82 -12.56 -5.73
CA LEU A 29 9.33 -13.83 -6.28
C LEU A 29 7.92 -14.15 -5.76
N ARG A 30 7.70 -14.00 -4.44
CA ARG A 30 6.43 -14.30 -3.76
C ARG A 30 5.29 -13.39 -4.23
N PHE A 31 5.57 -12.11 -4.44
CA PHE A 31 4.58 -11.09 -4.83
C PHE A 31 4.81 -10.58 -6.25
N LYS A 32 5.22 -11.46 -7.18
CA LYS A 32 5.61 -11.08 -8.55
C LYS A 32 4.56 -10.24 -9.26
N LYS A 33 3.30 -10.71 -9.29
CA LYS A 33 2.19 -10.01 -9.96
C LYS A 33 1.90 -8.65 -9.31
N GLN A 34 1.96 -8.58 -7.99
CA GLN A 34 1.75 -7.33 -7.25
C GLN A 34 2.89 -6.34 -7.54
N HIS A 35 4.14 -6.81 -7.60
CA HIS A 35 5.28 -5.99 -7.99
C HIS A 35 5.16 -5.43 -9.40
N GLU A 36 4.71 -6.23 -10.38
CA GLU A 36 4.48 -5.77 -11.75
C GLU A 36 3.42 -4.65 -11.79
N ARG A 37 2.30 -4.83 -11.08
CA ARG A 37 1.23 -3.83 -11.03
C ARG A 37 1.63 -2.56 -10.29
N ILE A 38 2.30 -2.70 -9.15
CA ILE A 38 2.80 -1.56 -8.37
C ILE A 38 3.89 -0.82 -9.13
N ALA A 39 4.81 -1.53 -9.80
CA ALA A 39 5.85 -0.87 -10.61
C ALA A 39 5.24 -0.02 -11.73
N ASN A 40 4.26 -0.56 -12.46
CA ASN A 40 3.56 0.20 -13.50
C ASN A 40 2.83 1.42 -12.92
N TYR A 41 2.17 1.25 -11.78
CA TYR A 41 1.49 2.33 -11.09
C TYR A 41 2.46 3.44 -10.66
N VAL A 42 3.56 3.07 -10.00
CA VAL A 42 4.59 4.00 -9.51
C VAL A 42 5.27 4.72 -10.67
N GLU A 43 5.64 4.02 -11.74
CA GLU A 43 6.29 4.64 -12.91
C GLU A 43 5.37 5.66 -13.59
N THR A 44 4.06 5.38 -13.66
CA THR A 44 3.07 6.26 -14.30
C THR A 44 2.77 7.51 -13.48
N HIS A 45 2.66 7.39 -12.15
CA HIS A 45 2.23 8.50 -11.27
C HIS A 45 3.41 9.25 -10.66
N TYR A 46 4.51 8.55 -10.38
CA TYR A 46 5.68 9.05 -9.68
C TYR A 46 6.96 8.63 -10.40
N PRO A 47 7.25 9.22 -11.57
CA PRO A 47 8.44 8.86 -12.34
C PRO A 47 9.69 9.04 -11.48
N ARG A 48 10.62 8.07 -11.57
CA ARG A 48 11.88 8.00 -10.79
C ARG A 48 11.70 7.74 -9.29
N ALA A 49 10.48 7.48 -8.82
CA ALA A 49 10.27 7.05 -7.44
C ALA A 49 10.65 5.57 -7.27
N VAL A 50 11.06 5.21 -6.05
CA VAL A 50 11.33 3.83 -5.68
C VAL A 50 10.34 3.41 -4.61
N TYR A 51 10.05 2.11 -4.48
CA TYR A 51 9.14 1.63 -3.45
C TYR A 51 9.76 0.50 -2.64
N SER A 52 9.28 0.36 -1.40
CA SER A 52 9.77 -0.63 -0.44
C SER A 52 9.24 -2.04 -0.78
N PRO A 53 9.83 -3.12 -0.22
CA PRO A 53 9.26 -4.46 -0.35
C PRO A 53 7.78 -4.51 0.05
N ILE A 54 7.01 -5.34 -0.65
CA ILE A 54 5.57 -5.47 -0.41
C ILE A 54 5.33 -6.21 0.89
N SER A 55 4.47 -5.68 1.75
CA SER A 55 3.97 -6.36 2.94
C SER A 55 2.52 -6.79 2.71
N ALA A 56 2.20 -8.05 2.98
CA ALA A 56 0.82 -8.52 2.97
C ALA A 56 0.13 -8.08 4.28
N THR A 57 -1.14 -7.71 4.18
CA THR A 57 -2.03 -7.40 5.31
C THR A 57 -3.30 -8.23 5.20
N GLU A 58 -4.17 -8.19 6.21
CA GLU A 58 -5.47 -8.90 6.17
C GLU A 58 -6.37 -8.46 5.01
N LYS A 59 -6.21 -7.22 4.52
CA LYS A 59 -7.07 -6.61 3.51
C LYS A 59 -6.44 -6.53 2.12
N GLY A 60 -5.17 -6.90 1.98
CA GLY A 60 -4.44 -6.80 0.71
C GLY A 60 -2.94 -6.65 0.93
N TYR A 61 -2.36 -5.63 0.31
CA TYR A 61 -0.93 -5.38 0.31
C TYR A 61 -0.64 -3.93 0.63
N VAL A 62 0.52 -3.68 1.22
CA VAL A 62 1.01 -2.34 1.52
C VAL A 62 2.47 -2.21 1.10
N THR A 63 2.82 -1.05 0.55
CA THR A 63 4.19 -0.65 0.29
C THR A 63 4.36 0.85 0.57
N VAL A 64 5.61 1.31 0.63
CA VAL A 64 5.94 2.72 0.80
C VAL A 64 6.71 3.20 -0.43
N ILE A 65 6.17 4.18 -1.13
CA ILE A 65 6.81 4.89 -2.23
C ILE A 65 7.67 6.01 -1.65
N ARG A 66 8.94 6.03 -2.03
CA ARG A 66 9.93 7.03 -1.66
C ARG A 66 10.24 7.88 -2.88
N ARG A 67 10.08 9.19 -2.72
CA ARG A 67 10.30 10.20 -3.75
C ARG A 67 11.42 11.12 -3.26
N LEU A 68 12.40 11.40 -4.11
CA LEU A 68 13.57 12.20 -3.73
C LEU A 68 13.13 13.62 -3.38
N GLY A 69 13.48 14.10 -2.18
CA GLY A 69 13.14 15.45 -1.72
C GLY A 69 11.65 15.69 -1.46
N GLN A 70 10.83 14.64 -1.39
CA GLN A 70 9.39 14.73 -1.13
C GLN A 70 8.95 13.75 -0.04
N PRO A 71 7.81 14.01 0.63
CA PRO A 71 7.23 13.07 1.58
C PRO A 71 6.98 11.70 0.97
N SER A 72 7.21 10.66 1.76
CA SER A 72 6.91 9.29 1.37
C SER A 72 5.40 9.06 1.32
N ILE A 73 4.97 8.16 0.44
CA ILE A 73 3.56 7.77 0.31
C ILE A 73 3.41 6.33 0.74
N ILE A 74 2.46 6.05 1.62
CA ILE A 74 2.00 4.69 1.88
C ILE A 74 0.98 4.33 0.80
N LEU A 75 1.29 3.31 0.03
CA LEU A 75 0.42 2.75 -0.99
C LEU A 75 -0.23 1.48 -0.45
N TYR A 76 -1.55 1.52 -0.29
CA TYR A 76 -2.39 0.38 -0.04
C TYR A 76 -2.89 -0.17 -1.38
N VAL A 77 -2.87 -1.50 -1.50
CA VAL A 77 -3.30 -2.21 -2.70
C VAL A 77 -4.27 -3.29 -2.30
N THR A 78 -5.48 -3.22 -2.80
CA THR A 78 -6.51 -4.25 -2.64
C THR A 78 -6.86 -4.85 -4.00
N ILE A 79 -7.44 -6.04 -3.98
CA ILE A 79 -7.93 -6.72 -5.18
C ILE A 79 -9.44 -6.84 -5.02
N ASP A 80 -10.19 -6.35 -6.00
CA ASP A 80 -11.65 -6.47 -6.00
C ASP A 80 -12.10 -7.91 -6.36
N SER A 81 -13.42 -8.16 -6.34
CA SER A 81 -13.98 -9.46 -6.68
C SER A 81 -13.68 -9.91 -8.11
N ASP A 82 -13.40 -8.97 -9.01
CA ASP A 82 -13.17 -9.18 -10.44
C ASP A 82 -11.67 -9.35 -10.75
N GLY A 83 -10.81 -9.21 -9.74
CA GLY A 83 -9.36 -9.33 -9.87
C GLY A 83 -8.65 -8.04 -10.26
N ASN A 84 -9.33 -6.89 -10.27
CA ASN A 84 -8.72 -5.59 -10.53
C ASN A 84 -7.98 -5.09 -9.28
N TYR A 85 -6.86 -4.42 -9.53
CA TYR A 85 -6.05 -3.82 -8.49
C TYR A 85 -6.57 -2.41 -8.19
N ILE A 86 -6.96 -2.19 -6.95
CA ILE A 86 -7.37 -0.87 -6.44
C ILE A 86 -6.21 -0.30 -5.62
N PHE A 87 -5.77 0.90 -6.00
CA PHE A 87 -4.67 1.61 -5.35
C PHE A 87 -5.23 2.73 -4.47
N SER A 88 -4.71 2.86 -3.26
CA SER A 88 -5.09 3.91 -2.32
C SER A 88 -3.86 4.48 -1.64
N GLU A 89 -3.72 5.79 -1.64
CA GLU A 89 -2.53 6.48 -1.18
C GLU A 89 -2.79 7.25 0.10
N ASN A 90 -1.81 7.23 1.00
CA ASN A 90 -1.78 8.12 2.15
C ASN A 90 -0.41 8.78 2.25
N THR A 91 -0.38 10.11 2.29
CA THR A 91 0.87 10.86 2.42
C THR A 91 1.31 10.84 3.87
N VAL A 92 2.55 10.42 4.11
CA VAL A 92 3.17 10.53 5.44
C VAL A 92 3.62 11.98 5.60
N GLN A 93 2.81 12.80 6.25
CA GLN A 93 3.29 14.09 6.77
C GLN A 93 4.08 13.77 8.04
N ASP A 94 5.41 13.95 7.99
CA ASP A 94 6.20 14.06 9.21
C ASP A 94 5.79 15.37 9.89
N SER A 95 5.12 15.24 11.03
CA SER A 95 4.76 16.35 11.93
C SER A 95 5.99 16.90 12.66
#